data_AF-A0A368FRT1-F1
#
_entry.id   AF-A0A368FRT1-F1
#
_cell.length_a   1.000
_cell.length_b   1.000
_cell.length_c   1.000
_cell.angle_alpha   90.00
_cell.angle_beta   90.00
_cell.angle_gamma   90.00
#
_symmetry.space_group_name_H-M   'P 1'
#
loop_
_entity.id
_entity.type
_entity.pdbx_description
1 polymer ?
#
loop_
_entity_poly.entity_id
_entity_poly.type
_entity_poly.pdbx_seq_one_letter_code
_entity_poly.pdbx_strand_id
1 'polypeptide(L)'
;MLDNRKSSDIWERADVGHIAFALREFFYAIYGVYPTNFISYLRNYFVDKAGGTKRRDVATYVICPLLAGVRLHPNLVLVGKDKELSKDRYAQFSL
;
A
#
# COMPACT_ATOMS: atom_id res chain seq x y z
N MET A 1 10.64 -33.04 -10.65
CA MET A 1 11.85 -32.34 -10.16
C MET A 1 12.32 -31.21 -11.11
N LEU A 2 11.42 -30.52 -11.85
CA LEU A 2 11.81 -29.48 -12.82
C LEU A 2 11.16 -28.10 -12.59
N ASP A 3 10.36 -27.92 -11.53
CA ASP A 3 9.60 -26.67 -11.33
C ASP A 3 10.36 -25.62 -10.49
N ASN A 4 11.39 -26.01 -9.74
CA ASN A 4 12.03 -25.12 -8.78
C ASN A 4 13.09 -24.18 -9.38
N ARG A 5 13.71 -24.56 -10.51
CA ARG A 5 14.75 -23.73 -11.16
C ARG A 5 14.18 -22.55 -11.93
N LYS A 6 12.96 -22.67 -12.46
CA LYS A 6 12.37 -21.60 -13.26
C LYS A 6 11.94 -20.41 -12.40
N SER A 7 11.58 -20.65 -11.14
CA SER A 7 11.19 -19.61 -10.19
C SER A 7 12.40 -18.75 -9.77
N SER A 8 13.55 -19.37 -9.48
CA SER A 8 14.77 -18.64 -9.06
C SER A 8 15.24 -17.63 -10.10
N ASP A 9 15.23 -18.01 -11.38
CA ASP A 9 15.75 -17.16 -12.47
C ASP A 9 14.88 -15.91 -12.74
N ILE A 10 13.60 -15.96 -12.38
CA ILE A 10 12.66 -14.84 -12.56
C ILE A 10 12.93 -13.78 -11.48
N TRP A 11 13.13 -14.20 -10.24
CA TRP A 11 13.51 -13.29 -9.15
C TRP A 11 14.94 -12.76 -9.29
N GLU A 12 15.82 -13.49 -9.96
CA GLU A 12 17.19 -13.05 -10.27
C GLU A 12 17.21 -11.94 -11.34
N ARG A 13 16.24 -11.92 -12.25
CA ARG A 13 16.07 -10.86 -13.26
C ARG A 13 15.35 -9.62 -12.74
N ALA A 14 14.42 -9.79 -11.81
CA ALA A 14 13.78 -8.67 -11.13
C ALA A 14 14.66 -8.26 -9.95
N ASP A 15 15.62 -7.37 -10.20
CA ASP A 15 16.43 -6.77 -9.15
C ASP A 15 15.53 -6.30 -7.99
N VAL A 16 15.88 -6.68 -6.76
CA VAL A 16 15.20 -6.31 -5.52
C VAL A 16 14.95 -4.80 -5.46
N GLY A 17 15.86 -4.00 -6.03
CA GLY A 17 15.70 -2.56 -6.19
C GLY A 17 14.50 -2.15 -7.05
N HIS A 18 14.27 -2.82 -8.20
CA HIS A 18 13.12 -2.56 -9.06
C HIS A 18 11.79 -2.93 -8.39
N ILE A 19 11.76 -4.04 -7.65
CA ILE A 19 10.56 -4.46 -6.91
C ILE A 19 10.27 -3.46 -5.77
N ALA A 20 11.29 -3.08 -5.01
CA ALA A 20 11.14 -2.11 -3.93
C ALA A 20 10.66 -0.74 -4.46
N PHE A 21 11.20 -0.29 -5.60
CA PHE A 21 10.74 0.91 -6.28
C PHE A 21 9.28 0.79 -6.71
N ALA A 22 8.92 -0.27 -7.44
CA ALA A 22 7.55 -0.48 -7.91
C ALA A 22 6.54 -0.55 -6.76
N LEU A 23 6.90 -1.23 -5.67
CA LEU A 23 6.07 -1.31 -4.47
C LEU A 23 5.85 0.07 -3.83
N ARG A 24 6.91 0.88 -3.75
CA ARG A 24 6.83 2.24 -3.21
C ARG A 24 5.96 3.14 -4.08
N GLU A 25 6.16 3.13 -5.40
CA GLU A 25 5.35 3.93 -6.32
C GLU A 25 3.88 3.51 -6.27
N PHE A 26 3.61 2.20 -6.20
CA PHE A 26 2.25 1.68 -6.00
C PHE A 26 1.63 2.16 -4.69
N PHE A 27 2.40 2.12 -3.59
CA PHE A 27 1.96 2.62 -2.30
C PHE A 27 1.60 4.11 -2.37
N TYR A 28 2.43 4.95 -3.00
CA TYR A 28 2.17 6.38 -3.15
C TYR A 28 0.96 6.67 -4.05
N ALA A 29 0.79 5.93 -5.15
CA ALA A 29 -0.35 6.09 -6.03
C ALA A 29 -1.66 5.82 -5.30
N ILE A 30 -1.74 4.74 -4.51
CA ILE A 30 -2.95 4.43 -3.74
C ILE A 30 -3.14 5.41 -2.59
N TYR A 31 -2.08 5.75 -1.84
CA TYR A 31 -2.18 6.68 -0.72
C TYR A 31 -2.61 8.09 -1.17
N GLY A 32 -2.19 8.54 -2.36
CA GLY A 32 -2.58 9.83 -2.90
C GLY A 32 -4.06 9.92 -3.31
N VAL A 33 -4.65 8.82 -3.79
CA VAL A 33 -6.03 8.82 -4.29
C VAL A 33 -7.02 8.35 -3.22
N TYR A 34 -6.63 7.36 -2.42
CA TYR A 34 -7.46 6.67 -1.43
C TYR A 34 -6.81 6.60 -0.04
N PRO A 35 -6.37 7.73 0.54
CA PRO A 35 -5.60 7.73 1.78
C PRO A 35 -6.34 7.06 2.95
N THR A 36 -7.63 7.35 3.14
CA THR A 36 -8.37 6.94 4.33
C THR A 36 -8.81 5.48 4.24
N ASN A 37 -9.29 5.01 3.08
CA ASN A 37 -9.62 3.61 2.89
C ASN A 37 -8.37 2.73 2.89
N PHE A 38 -7.28 3.20 2.28
CA PHE A 38 -6.04 2.43 2.21
C PHE A 38 -5.41 2.25 3.59
N ILE A 39 -5.29 3.30 4.40
CA ILE A 39 -4.78 3.18 5.77
C ILE A 39 -5.66 2.25 6.61
N SER A 40 -6.99 2.33 6.44
CA SER A 40 -7.90 1.41 7.11
C SER A 40 -7.64 -0.04 6.72
N TYR A 41 -7.45 -0.31 5.43
CA TYR A 41 -7.14 -1.63 4.93
C TYR A 41 -5.81 -2.15 5.51
N LEU A 42 -4.75 -1.34 5.47
CA LEU A 42 -3.44 -1.73 5.99
C LEU A 42 -3.49 -2.09 7.48
N ARG A 43 -4.20 -1.29 8.27
CA ARG A 43 -4.42 -1.57 9.70
C ARG A 43 -5.17 -2.89 9.89
N ASN A 44 -6.28 -3.08 9.19
CA ASN A 44 -7.12 -4.27 9.37
C ASN A 44 -6.43 -5.55 8.89
N TYR A 45 -5.63 -5.47 7.82
CA TYR A 45 -5.02 -6.66 7.21
C TYR A 45 -3.69 -7.05 7.86
N PHE A 46 -2.85 -6.07 8.21
CA PHE A 46 -1.48 -6.32 8.69
C PHE A 46 -1.32 -6.16 10.21
N VAL A 47 -2.14 -5.31 10.85
CA VAL A 47 -2.00 -4.98 12.28
C VAL A 47 -3.04 -5.69 13.14
N ASP A 48 -4.22 -5.99 12.60
CA ASP A 48 -5.30 -6.57 13.39
C ASP A 48 -4.97 -7.96 13.95
N LYS A 49 -5.51 -8.26 15.13
CA LYS A 49 -5.05 -9.34 16.02
C LYS A 49 -5.17 -10.74 15.43
N ALA A 50 -5.96 -10.93 14.38
CA ALA A 50 -6.09 -12.19 13.65
C ALA A 50 -4.88 -12.51 12.74
N GLY A 51 -4.02 -11.53 12.46
CA GLY A 51 -2.81 -11.71 11.65
C GLY A 51 -1.67 -12.36 12.42
N GLY A 52 -1.14 -13.47 11.90
CA GLY A 52 0.07 -14.12 12.42
C GLY A 52 1.32 -13.22 12.37
N THR A 53 2.38 -13.61 13.08
CA THR A 53 3.64 -12.85 13.25
C THR A 53 4.20 -12.27 11.96
N LYS A 54 4.21 -13.04 10.87
CA LYS A 54 4.70 -12.60 9.55
C LYS A 54 4.02 -11.33 9.01
N ARG A 55 2.72 -11.12 9.28
CA ARG A 55 2.01 -9.93 8.79
C ARG A 55 2.40 -8.67 9.58
N ARG A 56 2.69 -8.82 10.87
CA ARG A 56 3.19 -7.73 11.70
C ARG A 56 4.62 -7.34 11.34
N ASP A 57 5.42 -8.30 10.91
CA ASP A 57 6.76 -8.01 10.39
C ASP A 57 6.67 -7.16 9.12
N VAL A 58 5.77 -7.49 8.19
CA VAL A 58 5.53 -6.64 7.00
C VAL A 58 5.02 -5.25 7.39
N ALA A 59 4.15 -5.14 8.40
CA ALA A 59 3.73 -3.83 8.91
C ALA A 59 4.92 -3.00 9.41
N THR A 60 5.78 -3.61 10.22
CA THR A 60 6.91 -2.95 10.87
C THR A 60 8.02 -2.60 9.89
N TYR A 61 8.43 -3.53 9.03
CA TYR A 61 9.62 -3.39 8.20
C TYR A 61 9.35 -2.83 6.81
N VAL A 62 8.10 -2.82 6.34
CA VAL A 62 7.74 -2.32 5.00
C VAL A 62 6.76 -1.15 5.09
N ILE A 63 5.62 -1.34 5.76
CA ILE A 63 4.54 -0.34 5.74
C ILE A 63 4.90 0.89 6.56
N CYS A 64 5.43 0.74 7.77
CA CYS A 64 5.80 1.87 8.62
C CYS A 64 6.86 2.79 7.98
N PRO A 65 7.96 2.27 7.38
CA PRO A 65 8.91 3.11 6.64
C PRO A 65 8.28 3.86 5.47
N LEU A 66 7.38 3.23 4.71
CA LEU A 66 6.67 3.88 3.60
C LEU A 66 5.76 5.01 4.10
N LEU A 67 5.08 4.79 5.24
CA LEU A 67 4.24 5.80 5.89
C LEU A 67 5.05 6.97 6.47
N ALA A 68 6.23 6.70 7.01
CA ALA A 68 7.13 7.74 7.51
C ALA A 68 7.62 8.67 6.38
N GLY A 69 7.67 8.18 5.14
CA GLY A 69 8.07 8.95 3.96
C GLY A 69 6.97 9.84 3.37
N VAL A 70 5.70 9.70 3.80
CA VAL A 70 4.58 10.50 3.26
C VAL A 70 4.12 11.56 4.25
N ARG A 71 3.72 12.73 3.72
CA ARG A 71 3.06 13.77 4.54
C ARG A 71 1.64 13.33 4.88
N LEU A 72 1.14 13.75 6.04
CA LEU A 72 -0.25 13.49 6.44
C LEU A 72 -1.22 14.01 5.37
N HIS A 73 -1.99 13.11 4.78
CA HIS A 73 -2.97 13.48 3.77
C HIS A 73 -4.14 14.26 4.41
N PRO A 74 -4.50 15.47 3.92
CA PRO A 74 -5.55 16.30 4.53
C PRO A 74 -6.91 15.59 4.61
N ASN A 75 -7.24 14.78 3.61
CA ASN A 75 -8.47 13.97 3.61
C ASN A 75 -8.57 12.96 4.76
N LEU A 76 -7.47 12.57 5.43
CA LEU A 76 -7.54 11.73 6.63
C LEU A 76 -8.19 12.47 7.81
N VAL A 77 -8.13 13.80 7.82
CA VAL A 77 -8.67 14.66 8.88
C VAL A 77 -9.99 15.29 8.45
N LEU A 78 -10.08 15.69 7.18
CA LEU A 78 -11.18 16.49 6.65
C LEU A 78 -12.34 15.67 6.06
N VAL A 79 -12.09 14.42 5.65
CA VAL A 79 -13.04 13.63 4.85
C VAL A 79 -13.29 12.27 5.49
N GLY A 80 -14.55 11.93 5.75
CA GLY A 80 -14.96 10.60 6.21
C GLY A 80 -14.76 9.53 5.13
N LYS A 81 -14.45 8.29 5.54
CA LYS A 81 -14.14 7.16 4.63
C LYS A 81 -15.13 6.98 3.49
N ASP A 82 -16.42 7.16 3.78
CA ASP A 82 -17.51 6.92 2.82
C ASP A 82 -17.51 7.93 1.67
N LYS A 83 -17.02 9.15 1.90
CA LYS A 83 -16.92 10.20 0.87
C LYS A 83 -15.76 9.98 -0.10
N GLU A 84 -14.77 9.18 0.28
CA GLU A 84 -13.63 8.89 -0.59
C GLU A 84 -14.01 7.94 -1.74
N LEU A 85 -15.04 7.11 -1.57
CA LEU A 85 -15.56 6.22 -2.63
C LEU A 85 -16.68 6.86 -3.46
N SER A 86 -17.09 8.09 -3.14
CA SER A 86 -18.16 8.75 -3.87
C SER A 86 -17.70 9.13 -5.28
N LYS A 87 -18.64 9.02 -6.25
CA LYS A 87 -18.40 9.47 -7.63
C LYS A 87 -18.21 10.99 -7.71
N ASP A 88 -18.76 11.73 -6.76
CA ASP A 88 -18.69 13.20 -6.69
C ASP A 88 -17.27 13.71 -6.44
N ARG A 89 -16.37 12.89 -5.89
CA ARG A 89 -14.96 13.25 -5.67
C ARG A 89 -14.26 13.66 -6.97
N TYR A 90 -14.59 13.02 -8.09
CA TYR A 90 -13.99 13.34 -9.38
C TYR A 90 -14.70 14.46 -10.14
N ALA A 91 -15.91 14.83 -9.70
CA ALA A 91 -16.66 15.94 -10.30
C ALA A 91 -15.94 17.28 -10.12
N GLN A 92 -15.11 17.41 -9.08
CA GLN A 92 -14.25 18.59 -8.88
C GLN A 92 -13.12 18.69 -9.93
N PHE A 93 -12.76 17.58 -10.58
CA PHE A 93 -11.70 17.53 -11.59
C PHE A 93 -12.22 17.51 -13.03
N SER A 94 -13.51 17.25 -13.23
CA SER A 94 -14.19 17.37 -14.52
C SER A 94 -14.69 18.81 -14.70
N LEU A 95 -13.83 19.67 -15.26
CA LEU A 95 -14.22 20.94 -15.88
C LEU A 95 -14.54 20.70 -17.36
#